data_AF-A0A7V7WT15-F1
#
_entry.id   AF-A0A7V7WT15-F1
#
_cell.length_a   1.000
_cell.length_b   1.000
_cell.length_c   1.000
_cell.angle_alpha   90.00
_cell.angle_beta   90.00
_cell.angle_gamma   90.00
#
_symmetry.space_group_name_H-M   'P 1'
#
loop_
_entity.id
_entity.type
_entity.pdbx_description
1 polymer ?
#
loop_
_entity_poly.entity_id
_entity_poly.type
_entity_poly.pdbx_seq_one_letter_code
_entity_poly.pdbx_strand_id
1 'polypeptide(L)'
;MQPVVALVGRPNVGKSTLFNRLTRTRDALVADLPGLTRDRHYGRGRLGERPYLVVDTGGFEPVATEGIMFEMAKQTRQAIIESDAVIFLVDARSGVTSQDHAIAELLRKSGRRVLLAVNKAEGMDAARATAEFHELGLCEPHAISSAHGDHVRELIELALEPFPEQETAAPEEARSTKIAVIGRPNVGKSTLVNTLLGEERVIAFDQPGTTRDSIYLDFVREGRPYTLIDTAGVRRKGRVTEAIEKFSVIKTLQAIEDANVVILMLDARQDVSDQDAHLAGYVLEAGRALVVAINKWDGLPADKREMVKRDFERKLGFLDFARHHFISAREATGIDALFASVRKAQAAAMAKLPTPRLTRVLAEAVARQAPPRAGPVRPKLRYAHQGGMNPPIVVIHGNALENVPDAYRRYLERFFREAFKLEGTPLRIAFRTGHNPYAKGP
;
A
#
# COMPACT_ATOMS: atom_id res chain seq x y z
N MET A 1 -1.15 -12.35 -4.48
CA MET A 1 -0.81 -10.92 -4.28
C MET A 1 -1.70 -10.05 -5.15
N GLN A 2 -1.85 -8.76 -4.81
CA GLN A 2 -2.61 -7.81 -5.63
C GLN A 2 -1.91 -7.57 -6.99
N PRO A 3 -2.65 -7.49 -8.11
CA PRO A 3 -2.08 -7.18 -9.42
C PRO A 3 -1.42 -5.80 -9.45
N VAL A 4 -0.36 -5.67 -10.26
CA VAL A 4 0.38 -4.41 -10.46
C VAL A 4 0.21 -3.92 -11.89
N VAL A 5 -0.24 -2.68 -12.04
CA VAL A 5 -0.44 -2.00 -13.32
C VAL A 5 0.59 -0.87 -13.46
N ALA A 6 1.45 -0.94 -14.47
CA ALA A 6 2.42 0.12 -14.77
C ALA A 6 1.87 1.06 -15.86
N LEU A 7 1.95 2.37 -15.61
CA LEU A 7 1.65 3.42 -16.60
C LEU A 7 2.94 3.84 -17.29
N VAL A 8 3.03 3.58 -18.60
CA VAL A 8 4.22 3.84 -19.41
C VAL A 8 3.87 4.78 -20.55
N GLY A 9 4.81 5.59 -20.99
CA GLY A 9 4.65 6.47 -22.14
C GLY A 9 5.59 7.67 -22.06
N ARG A 10 5.73 8.38 -23.18
CA ARG A 10 6.58 9.57 -23.25
C ARG A 10 6.12 10.69 -22.30
N PRO A 11 6.93 11.73 -22.05
CA PRO A 11 6.49 12.88 -21.27
C PRO A 11 5.20 13.52 -21.81
N ASN A 12 4.39 14.11 -20.93
CA ASN A 12 3.20 14.92 -21.25
C ASN A 12 2.01 14.22 -21.94
N VAL A 13 2.01 12.89 -22.07
CA VAL A 13 0.84 12.12 -22.55
C VAL A 13 -0.30 11.99 -21.54
N GLY A 14 -0.13 12.47 -20.30
CA GLY A 14 -1.17 12.48 -19.26
C GLY A 14 -1.13 11.31 -18.28
N LYS A 15 0.02 10.65 -18.10
CA LYS A 15 0.21 9.54 -17.14
C LYS A 15 -0.14 9.90 -15.70
N SER A 16 0.37 11.03 -15.19
CA SER A 16 0.08 11.45 -13.82
C SER A 16 -1.38 11.86 -13.62
N THR A 17 -2.03 12.38 -14.67
CA THR A 17 -3.49 12.63 -14.67
C THR A 17 -4.26 11.33 -14.55
N LEU A 18 -3.88 10.30 -15.32
CA LEU A 18 -4.47 8.97 -15.21
C LEU A 18 -4.22 8.37 -13.82
N PHE A 19 -2.97 8.39 -13.34
CA PHE A 19 -2.58 7.89 -12.02
C PHE A 19 -3.46 8.46 -10.90
N ASN A 20 -3.61 9.79 -10.84
CA ASN A 20 -4.43 10.46 -9.83
C ASN A 20 -5.92 10.07 -9.92
N ARG A 21 -6.41 9.83 -11.15
CA ARG A 21 -7.79 9.35 -11.36
C ARG A 21 -7.97 7.92 -10.88
N LEU A 22 -7.00 7.04 -11.13
CA LEU A 22 -7.04 5.63 -10.70
C LEU A 22 -6.99 5.48 -9.18
N THR A 23 -6.23 6.33 -8.48
CA THR A 23 -6.07 6.26 -7.02
C THR A 23 -7.19 6.98 -6.24
N ARG A 24 -8.05 7.75 -6.92
CA ARG A 24 -9.21 8.48 -6.35
C ARG A 24 -8.87 9.37 -5.14
N THR A 25 -7.76 10.11 -5.19
CA THR A 25 -7.49 11.15 -4.18
C THR A 25 -6.63 12.27 -4.75
N ARG A 26 -6.98 13.51 -4.37
CA ARG A 26 -6.04 14.65 -4.35
C ARG A 26 -4.94 14.46 -3.29
N ASP A 27 -5.17 13.53 -2.35
CA ASP A 27 -4.31 13.13 -1.23
C ASP A 27 -3.82 11.69 -1.34
N ALA A 28 -3.49 11.17 -2.53
CA ALA A 28 -2.59 10.03 -2.54
C ALA A 28 -1.28 10.58 -1.97
N LEU A 29 -0.85 10.16 -0.78
CA LEU A 29 0.56 10.25 -0.47
C LEU A 29 1.23 9.36 -1.50
N VAL A 30 1.66 10.01 -2.57
CA VAL A 30 2.71 9.51 -3.44
C VAL A 30 3.79 9.05 -2.46
N ALA A 31 4.02 7.75 -2.40
CA ALA A 31 5.12 7.23 -1.62
C ALA A 31 6.41 7.65 -2.31
N ASP A 32 6.86 8.88 -2.05
CA ASP A 32 8.17 9.42 -2.42
C ASP A 32 9.22 8.74 -1.55
N LEU A 33 9.40 7.42 -1.71
CA LEU A 33 10.40 6.67 -0.95
C LEU A 33 11.81 7.16 -1.35
N PRO A 34 12.54 7.87 -0.47
CA PRO A 34 13.90 8.29 -0.75
C PRO A 34 14.81 7.07 -0.82
N GLY A 35 15.68 7.06 -1.83
CA GLY A 35 16.39 5.87 -2.31
C GLY A 35 15.79 5.29 -3.59
N LEU A 36 14.61 5.77 -3.99
CA LEU A 36 14.08 5.71 -5.35
C LEU A 36 14.35 7.04 -6.03
N THR A 37 14.56 6.98 -7.35
CA THR A 37 14.58 8.18 -8.18
C THR A 37 13.25 8.92 -8.04
N ARG A 38 13.37 10.24 -8.07
CA ARG A 38 12.38 11.28 -7.79
C ARG A 38 11.12 11.27 -8.68
N ASP A 39 10.95 10.25 -9.52
CA ASP A 39 10.07 10.27 -10.69
C ASP A 39 8.98 9.17 -10.69
N ARG A 40 8.88 8.34 -9.64
CA ARG A 40 7.94 7.20 -9.59
C ARG A 40 6.92 7.31 -8.48
N HIS A 41 5.65 7.32 -8.87
CA HIS A 41 4.54 7.37 -7.94
C HIS A 41 3.89 5.99 -7.82
N TYR A 42 3.71 5.54 -6.58
CA TYR A 42 3.02 4.30 -6.27
C TYR A 42 1.69 4.63 -5.61
N GLY A 43 0.63 3.91 -5.99
CA GLY A 43 -0.68 4.16 -5.43
C GLY A 43 -1.59 2.95 -5.53
N ARG A 44 -2.62 2.92 -4.68
CA ARG A 44 -3.65 1.90 -4.72
C ARG A 44 -4.75 2.31 -5.69
N GLY A 45 -4.96 1.51 -6.73
CA GLY A 45 -6.08 1.65 -7.66
C GLY A 45 -7.41 1.38 -6.96
N ARG A 46 -8.37 2.28 -7.16
CA ARG A 46 -9.72 2.23 -6.57
C ARG A 46 -10.82 2.30 -7.64
N LEU A 47 -10.46 2.26 -8.91
CA LEU A 47 -11.39 2.31 -10.03
C LEU A 47 -11.60 0.90 -10.58
N GLY A 48 -12.86 0.51 -10.78
CA GLY A 48 -13.23 -0.89 -11.08
C GLY A 48 -13.53 -1.67 -9.80
N GLU A 49 -13.84 -2.95 -9.95
CA GLU A 49 -14.27 -3.80 -8.83
C GLU A 49 -13.09 -4.47 -8.09
N ARG A 50 -11.97 -4.65 -8.78
CA ARG A 50 -10.80 -5.37 -8.26
C ARG A 50 -9.77 -4.39 -7.68
N PRO A 51 -9.17 -4.65 -6.50
CA PRO A 51 -8.06 -3.86 -5.99
C PRO A 51 -6.76 -4.19 -6.73
N TYR A 52 -5.96 -3.16 -7.03
CA TYR A 52 -4.68 -3.28 -7.74
C TYR A 52 -3.71 -2.17 -7.29
N LEU A 53 -2.43 -2.36 -7.56
CA LEU A 53 -1.41 -1.32 -7.40
C LEU A 53 -1.16 -0.66 -8.75
N VAL A 54 -0.97 0.66 -8.73
CA VAL A 54 -0.62 1.46 -9.90
C VAL A 54 0.75 2.06 -9.68
N VAL A 55 1.57 2.01 -10.74
CA VAL A 55 2.91 2.60 -10.77
C VAL A 55 2.98 3.59 -11.93
N ASP A 56 3.20 4.88 -11.64
CA ASP A 56 3.57 5.85 -12.68
C ASP A 56 5.09 5.77 -12.89
N THR A 57 5.52 5.42 -14.10
CA THR A 57 6.95 5.33 -14.40
C THR A 57 7.61 6.67 -14.71
N GLY A 58 6.87 7.79 -14.68
CA GLY A 58 7.38 9.11 -15.05
C GLY A 58 7.61 9.24 -16.57
N GLY A 59 8.17 10.36 -17.02
CA GLY A 59 8.50 10.56 -18.44
C GLY A 59 9.47 9.50 -18.97
N PHE A 60 8.96 8.47 -19.66
CA PHE A 60 9.80 7.39 -20.16
C PHE A 60 10.46 7.80 -21.48
N GLU A 61 11.76 8.05 -21.44
CA GLU A 61 12.59 8.31 -22.63
C GLU A 61 13.55 7.13 -22.87
N PRO A 62 13.34 6.32 -23.93
CA PRO A 62 14.11 5.09 -24.16
C PRO A 62 15.49 5.31 -24.81
N VAL A 63 15.85 6.54 -25.18
CA VAL A 63 16.99 6.85 -26.08
C VAL A 63 18.27 7.28 -25.34
N ALA A 64 18.23 7.41 -24.01
CA ALA A 64 19.42 7.82 -23.26
C ALA A 64 20.43 6.68 -23.11
N THR A 65 21.65 6.89 -23.58
CA THR A 65 22.76 5.92 -23.54
C THR A 65 23.71 6.11 -22.37
N GLU A 66 23.79 7.32 -21.78
CA GLU A 66 24.64 7.64 -20.62
C GLU A 66 23.97 8.66 -19.69
N GLY A 67 24.45 8.77 -18.44
CA GLY A 67 23.99 9.76 -17.47
C GLY A 67 22.68 9.41 -16.75
N ILE A 68 22.07 10.42 -16.14
CA ILE A 68 20.87 10.28 -15.28
C ILE A 68 19.70 9.66 -16.06
N MET A 69 19.55 9.99 -17.33
CA MET A 69 18.47 9.49 -18.19
C MET A 69 18.64 8.00 -18.54
N PHE A 70 19.86 7.47 -18.64
CA PHE A 70 20.09 6.02 -18.85
C PHE A 70 19.66 5.20 -17.61
N GLU A 71 19.98 5.68 -16.41
CA GLU A 71 19.53 5.08 -15.16
C GLU A 71 17.99 5.14 -15.02
N MET A 72 17.34 6.22 -15.47
CA MET A 72 15.88 6.33 -15.55
C MET A 72 15.26 5.28 -16.50
N ALA A 73 15.88 5.06 -17.68
CA ALA A 73 15.42 4.07 -18.64
C ALA A 73 15.55 2.62 -18.08
N LYS A 74 16.66 2.31 -17.40
CA LYS A 74 16.88 1.02 -16.74
C LYS A 74 15.86 0.74 -15.65
N GLN A 75 15.49 1.76 -14.89
CA GLN A 75 14.51 1.64 -13.80
C GLN A 75 13.07 1.55 -14.29
N THR A 76 12.72 2.23 -15.38
CA THR A 76 11.40 2.10 -16.02
C THR A 76 11.21 0.69 -16.60
N ARG A 77 12.25 0.13 -17.22
CA ARG A 77 12.27 -1.29 -17.63
C ARG A 77 12.01 -2.22 -16.44
N GLN A 78 12.59 -1.94 -15.28
CA GLN A 78 12.35 -2.76 -14.08
C GLN A 78 10.88 -2.72 -13.66
N ALA A 79 10.23 -1.55 -13.67
CA ALA A 79 8.80 -1.43 -13.35
C ALA A 79 7.91 -2.22 -14.32
N ILE A 80 8.23 -2.17 -15.62
CA ILE A 80 7.55 -2.98 -16.66
C ILE A 80 7.72 -4.47 -16.36
N ILE A 81 8.94 -4.92 -16.08
CA ILE A 81 9.26 -6.32 -15.77
C ILE A 81 8.55 -6.78 -14.50
N GLU A 82 8.34 -5.91 -13.51
CA GLU A 82 7.68 -6.23 -12.24
C GLU A 82 6.15 -6.12 -12.30
N SER A 83 5.61 -5.39 -13.27
CA SER A 83 4.17 -5.21 -13.45
C SER A 83 3.51 -6.44 -14.06
N ASP A 84 2.28 -6.71 -13.65
CA ASP A 84 1.45 -7.78 -14.20
C ASP A 84 0.77 -7.34 -15.51
N ALA A 85 0.40 -6.06 -15.61
CA ALA A 85 -0.10 -5.43 -16.82
C ALA A 85 0.54 -4.04 -17.03
N VAL A 86 0.69 -3.64 -18.29
CA VAL A 86 1.22 -2.33 -18.68
C VAL A 86 0.15 -1.57 -19.46
N ILE A 87 -0.12 -0.33 -19.06
CA ILE A 87 -0.90 0.61 -19.85
C ILE A 87 0.08 1.57 -20.52
N PHE A 88 0.21 1.47 -21.83
CA PHE A 88 1.03 2.36 -22.62
C PHE A 88 0.19 3.53 -23.11
N LEU A 89 0.46 4.73 -22.58
CA LEU A 89 -0.26 5.95 -22.92
C LEU A 89 0.42 6.69 -24.07
N VAL A 90 -0.39 7.06 -25.05
CA VAL A 90 -0.05 7.94 -26.17
C VAL A 90 -1.04 9.11 -26.21
N ASP A 91 -0.75 10.16 -26.99
CA ASP A 91 -1.54 11.39 -27.04
C ASP A 91 -2.25 11.53 -28.38
N ALA A 92 -3.59 11.43 -28.38
CA ALA A 92 -4.45 11.52 -29.56
C ALA A 92 -4.27 12.82 -30.37
N ARG A 93 -3.84 13.91 -29.71
CA ARG A 93 -3.71 15.23 -30.35
C ARG A 93 -2.34 15.44 -30.99
N SER A 94 -1.34 14.75 -30.48
CA SER A 94 0.04 14.83 -30.99
C SER A 94 0.33 13.76 -32.05
N GLY A 95 -0.51 12.73 -32.12
CA GLY A 95 -0.29 11.55 -32.92
C GLY A 95 0.90 10.69 -32.50
N VAL A 96 1.25 9.74 -33.38
CA VAL A 96 2.36 8.81 -33.14
C VAL A 96 3.70 9.53 -33.31
N THR A 97 4.63 9.28 -32.37
CA THR A 97 5.98 9.84 -32.41
C THR A 97 7.05 8.76 -32.49
N SER A 98 8.28 9.13 -32.87
CA SER A 98 9.43 8.21 -32.86
C SER A 98 9.75 7.64 -31.47
N GLN A 99 9.47 8.42 -30.41
CA GLN A 99 9.58 7.93 -29.03
C GLN A 99 8.55 6.82 -28.77
N ASP A 100 7.32 6.97 -29.25
CA ASP A 100 6.27 5.97 -29.07
C ASP A 100 6.63 4.65 -29.77
N HIS A 101 7.26 4.70 -30.96
CA HIS A 101 7.80 3.50 -31.61
C HIS A 101 8.88 2.79 -30.79
N ALA A 102 9.83 3.55 -30.24
CA ALA A 102 10.91 2.99 -29.43
C ALA A 102 10.37 2.33 -28.14
N ILE A 103 9.36 2.95 -27.51
CA ILE A 103 8.67 2.38 -26.34
C ILE A 103 7.90 1.12 -26.74
N ALA A 104 7.15 1.16 -27.84
CA ALA A 104 6.38 0.01 -28.34
C ALA A 104 7.28 -1.19 -28.66
N GLU A 105 8.46 -0.98 -29.26
CA GLU A 105 9.42 -2.05 -29.52
C GLU A 105 9.91 -2.73 -28.23
N LEU A 106 10.20 -1.93 -27.20
CA LEU A 106 10.60 -2.45 -25.89
C LEU A 106 9.47 -3.22 -25.22
N LEU A 107 8.25 -2.71 -25.28
CA LEU A 107 7.07 -3.34 -24.68
C LEU A 107 6.73 -4.67 -25.35
N ARG A 108 6.88 -4.78 -26.68
CA ARG A 108 6.72 -6.06 -27.40
C ARG A 108 7.68 -7.15 -26.91
N LYS A 109 8.91 -6.76 -26.55
CA LYS A 109 9.93 -7.68 -26.02
C LYS A 109 9.74 -8.04 -24.54
N SER A 110 8.86 -7.34 -23.82
CA SER A 110 8.68 -7.50 -22.38
C SER A 110 7.95 -8.79 -21.97
N GLY A 111 7.16 -9.39 -22.88
CA GLY A 111 6.31 -10.55 -22.58
C GLY A 111 5.13 -10.25 -21.64
N ARG A 112 4.88 -8.98 -21.31
CA ARG A 112 3.76 -8.54 -20.45
C ARG A 112 2.51 -8.22 -21.27
N ARG A 113 1.34 -8.26 -20.63
CA ARG A 113 0.09 -7.77 -21.24
C ARG A 113 0.17 -6.25 -21.35
N VAL A 114 0.13 -5.73 -22.57
CA VAL A 114 0.22 -4.29 -22.87
C VAL A 114 -1.11 -3.83 -23.44
N LEU A 115 -1.72 -2.82 -22.81
CA LEU A 115 -2.89 -2.13 -23.33
C LEU A 115 -2.45 -0.77 -23.84
N LEU A 116 -2.78 -0.47 -25.09
CA LEU A 116 -2.48 0.82 -25.70
C LEU A 116 -3.63 1.78 -25.42
N ALA A 117 -3.35 2.85 -24.68
CA ALA A 117 -4.32 3.85 -24.28
C ALA A 117 -4.05 5.18 -25.01
N VAL A 118 -4.94 5.54 -25.92
CA VAL A 118 -4.88 6.78 -26.69
C VAL A 118 -5.59 7.88 -25.88
N ASN A 119 -4.80 8.66 -25.14
CA ASN A 119 -5.30 9.64 -24.19
C ASN A 119 -5.58 11.00 -24.85
N LYS A 120 -6.34 11.85 -24.16
CA LYS A 120 -6.79 13.19 -24.64
C LYS A 120 -7.75 13.14 -25.83
N ALA A 121 -8.51 12.05 -25.95
CA ALA A 121 -9.48 11.83 -27.02
C ALA A 121 -10.84 12.53 -26.76
N GLU A 122 -10.94 13.44 -25.79
CA GLU A 122 -12.19 14.16 -25.52
C GLU A 122 -12.74 14.87 -26.76
N GLY A 123 -14.02 14.64 -27.06
CA GLY A 123 -14.71 15.24 -28.20
C GLY A 123 -14.29 14.69 -29.57
N MET A 124 -13.44 13.65 -29.63
CA MET A 124 -13.03 12.98 -30.86
C MET A 124 -13.86 11.72 -31.09
N ASP A 125 -14.08 11.37 -32.36
CA ASP A 125 -14.59 10.04 -32.73
C ASP A 125 -13.52 8.98 -32.41
N ALA A 126 -13.91 7.91 -31.71
CA ALA A 126 -12.96 6.92 -31.20
C ALA A 126 -12.16 6.24 -32.33
N ALA A 127 -12.82 5.86 -33.43
CA ALA A 127 -12.17 5.19 -34.56
C ALA A 127 -11.17 6.12 -35.25
N ARG A 128 -11.48 7.41 -35.36
CA ARG A 128 -10.53 8.40 -35.89
C ARG A 128 -9.36 8.65 -34.95
N ALA A 129 -9.61 8.72 -33.65
CA ALA A 129 -8.56 8.96 -32.66
C ALA A 129 -7.56 7.80 -32.55
N THR A 130 -7.98 6.56 -32.81
CA THR A 130 -7.13 5.36 -32.66
C THR A 130 -6.46 4.89 -33.96
N ALA A 131 -6.96 5.32 -35.13
CA ALA A 131 -6.57 4.79 -36.43
C ALA A 131 -5.06 4.74 -36.68
N GLU A 132 -4.34 5.84 -36.42
CA GLU A 132 -2.89 5.91 -36.65
C GLU A 132 -2.10 5.03 -35.67
N PHE A 133 -2.59 4.82 -34.46
CA PHE A 133 -1.88 4.11 -33.39
C PHE A 133 -1.82 2.60 -33.59
N HIS A 134 -2.60 2.04 -34.53
CA HIS A 134 -2.45 0.65 -34.97
C HIS A 134 -1.05 0.35 -35.54
N GLU A 135 -0.35 1.36 -36.08
CA GLU A 135 0.99 1.18 -36.65
C GLU A 135 2.06 0.78 -35.62
N LEU A 136 1.81 1.03 -34.33
CA LEU A 136 2.70 0.63 -33.24
C LEU A 136 2.82 -0.89 -33.10
N GLY A 137 1.95 -1.66 -33.78
CA GLY A 137 2.01 -3.12 -33.83
C GLY A 137 1.78 -3.76 -32.45
N LEU A 138 0.98 -3.09 -31.62
CA LEU A 138 0.50 -3.57 -30.33
C LEU A 138 -0.94 -4.11 -30.48
N CYS A 139 -1.59 -4.40 -29.35
CA CYS A 139 -3.02 -4.74 -29.31
C CYS A 139 -3.91 -3.55 -29.74
N GLU A 140 -5.22 -3.78 -29.77
CA GLU A 140 -6.22 -2.77 -30.11
C GLU A 140 -6.02 -1.47 -29.27
N PRO A 141 -5.90 -0.29 -29.91
CA PRO A 141 -5.80 0.98 -29.19
C PRO A 141 -7.15 1.39 -28.59
N HIS A 142 -7.15 1.80 -27.34
CA HIS A 142 -8.33 2.24 -26.60
C HIS A 142 -8.31 3.77 -26.42
N ALA A 143 -9.28 4.47 -26.99
CA ALA A 143 -9.45 5.91 -26.79
C ALA A 143 -9.93 6.20 -25.36
N ILE A 144 -9.22 7.07 -24.64
CA ILE A 144 -9.58 7.48 -23.28
C ILE A 144 -9.45 9.00 -23.09
N SER A 145 -10.14 9.53 -22.09
CA SER A 145 -9.82 10.85 -21.53
C SER A 145 -9.49 10.72 -20.05
N SER A 146 -8.21 10.86 -19.70
CA SER A 146 -7.80 10.89 -18.28
C SER A 146 -8.31 12.12 -17.55
N ALA A 147 -8.55 13.24 -18.27
CA ALA A 147 -9.03 14.48 -17.69
C ALA A 147 -10.51 14.42 -17.33
N HIS A 148 -11.34 13.81 -18.19
CA HIS A 148 -12.79 13.70 -17.98
C HIS A 148 -13.21 12.37 -17.34
N GLY A 149 -12.46 11.30 -17.60
CA GLY A 149 -12.69 9.96 -17.08
C GLY A 149 -13.28 8.98 -18.10
N ASP A 150 -13.43 9.40 -19.34
CA ASP A 150 -14.06 8.63 -20.41
C ASP A 150 -13.26 7.36 -20.68
N HIS A 151 -13.95 6.22 -20.68
CA HIS A 151 -13.43 4.87 -20.95
C HIS A 151 -12.28 4.39 -20.04
N VAL A 152 -11.93 5.15 -18.99
CA VAL A 152 -10.85 4.79 -18.06
C VAL A 152 -11.21 3.55 -17.23
N ARG A 153 -12.48 3.38 -16.87
CA ARG A 153 -12.94 2.20 -16.12
C ARG A 153 -12.81 0.93 -16.95
N GLU A 154 -13.32 0.97 -18.19
CA GLU A 154 -13.27 -0.15 -19.13
C GLU A 154 -11.83 -0.59 -19.41
N LEU A 155 -10.92 0.38 -19.61
CA LEU A 155 -9.50 0.11 -19.81
C LEU A 155 -8.88 -0.66 -18.64
N ILE A 156 -9.23 -0.30 -17.39
CA ILE A 156 -8.69 -0.96 -16.19
C ILE A 156 -9.30 -2.33 -16.00
N GLU A 157 -10.61 -2.48 -16.23
CA GLU A 157 -11.28 -3.77 -16.19
C GLU A 157 -10.64 -4.74 -17.20
N LEU A 158 -10.37 -4.28 -18.42
CA LEU A 158 -9.65 -5.06 -19.44
C LEU A 158 -8.20 -5.37 -19.04
N ALA A 159 -7.52 -4.45 -18.35
CA ALA A 159 -6.18 -4.70 -17.84
C ALA A 159 -6.17 -5.77 -16.74
N LEU A 160 -7.23 -5.82 -15.93
CA LEU A 160 -7.33 -6.70 -14.76
C LEU A 160 -8.07 -8.02 -15.04
N GLU A 161 -8.74 -8.15 -16.17
CA GLU A 161 -9.52 -9.32 -16.60
C GLU A 161 -8.80 -10.67 -16.38
N PRO A 162 -7.52 -10.86 -16.77
CA PRO A 162 -6.85 -12.15 -16.65
C PRO A 162 -6.50 -12.55 -15.22
N PHE A 163 -6.57 -11.63 -14.26
CA PHE A 163 -6.22 -11.90 -12.88
C PHE A 163 -7.44 -12.43 -12.13
N PRO A 164 -7.27 -13.46 -11.28
CA PRO A 164 -8.38 -14.02 -10.53
C PRO A 164 -9.01 -12.92 -9.67
N GLU A 165 -10.33 -12.91 -9.57
CA GLU A 165 -11.01 -12.13 -8.55
C GLU A 165 -10.46 -12.57 -7.20
N GLN A 166 -10.04 -11.60 -6.39
CA GLN A 166 -9.80 -11.90 -4.99
C GLN A 166 -11.15 -12.28 -4.42
N GLU A 167 -11.37 -13.59 -4.24
CA GLU A 167 -12.48 -14.08 -3.43
C GLU A 167 -12.49 -13.24 -2.16
N THR A 168 -13.62 -12.55 -1.92
CA THR A 168 -13.92 -11.97 -0.62
C THR A 168 -13.94 -13.16 0.32
N ALA A 169 -12.80 -13.43 0.93
CA ALA A 169 -12.61 -14.60 1.75
C ALA A 169 -13.77 -14.67 2.73
N ALA A 170 -14.57 -15.73 2.61
CA ALA A 170 -15.58 -16.05 3.60
C ALA A 170 -14.93 -16.00 4.99
N PRO A 171 -15.68 -15.59 6.04
CA PRO A 171 -15.17 -15.62 7.40
C PRO A 171 -15.11 -17.09 7.85
N GLU A 172 -14.10 -17.83 7.39
CA GLU A 172 -13.78 -19.16 7.90
C GLU A 172 -12.60 -19.07 8.88
N GLU A 173 -12.86 -19.66 10.04
CA GLU A 173 -11.93 -19.78 11.15
C GLU A 173 -10.67 -20.55 10.71
N ALA A 174 -9.51 -20.13 11.24
CA ALA A 174 -8.20 -20.76 11.08
C ALA A 174 -7.38 -20.45 9.80
N ARG A 175 -7.47 -19.25 9.21
CA ARG A 175 -6.35 -18.75 8.39
C ARG A 175 -5.18 -18.34 9.28
N SER A 176 -3.97 -18.75 8.91
CA SER A 176 -2.72 -18.32 9.52
C SER A 176 -2.60 -16.79 9.50
N THR A 177 -2.05 -16.20 10.56
CA THR A 177 -1.83 -14.74 10.58
C THR A 177 -0.69 -14.40 9.62
N LYS A 178 -1.00 -13.67 8.56
CA LYS A 178 -0.01 -13.21 7.58
C LYS A 178 0.79 -12.04 8.13
N ILE A 179 2.11 -12.21 8.18
CA ILE A 179 3.07 -11.21 8.68
C ILE A 179 3.98 -10.79 7.53
N ALA A 180 4.15 -9.50 7.31
CA ALA A 180 5.22 -8.97 6.45
C ALA A 180 6.27 -8.26 7.31
N VAL A 181 7.55 -8.53 7.03
CA VAL A 181 8.69 -7.84 7.68
C VAL A 181 9.26 -6.84 6.69
N ILE A 182 9.05 -5.55 6.95
CA ILE A 182 9.48 -4.46 6.06
C ILE A 182 10.52 -3.58 6.75
N GLY A 183 11.20 -2.76 5.96
CA GLY A 183 12.21 -1.82 6.43
C GLY A 183 13.31 -1.64 5.40
N ARG A 184 14.20 -0.68 5.65
CA ARG A 184 15.32 -0.40 4.74
C ARG A 184 16.25 -1.59 4.51
N PRO A 185 17.07 -1.58 3.45
CA PRO A 185 18.17 -2.52 3.31
C PRO A 185 19.05 -2.54 4.55
N ASN A 186 19.62 -3.69 4.90
CA ASN A 186 20.60 -3.86 5.99
C ASN A 186 20.13 -3.57 7.43
N VAL A 187 18.83 -3.30 7.67
CA VAL A 187 18.27 -3.17 9.04
C VAL A 187 18.21 -4.50 9.80
N GLY A 188 18.40 -5.63 9.10
CA GLY A 188 18.42 -6.97 9.69
C GLY A 188 17.16 -7.80 9.48
N LYS A 189 16.35 -7.51 8.44
CA LYS A 189 15.16 -8.29 8.06
C LYS A 189 15.46 -9.78 7.88
N SER A 190 16.41 -10.11 7.01
CA SER A 190 16.80 -11.50 6.75
C SER A 190 17.37 -12.17 8.00
N THR A 191 18.07 -11.42 8.86
CA THR A 191 18.54 -11.95 10.15
C THR A 191 17.36 -12.32 11.04
N LEU A 192 16.37 -11.42 11.21
CA LEU A 192 15.18 -11.70 12.01
C LEU A 192 14.43 -12.93 11.50
N VAL A 193 14.22 -13.02 10.18
CA VAL A 193 13.52 -14.17 9.60
C VAL A 193 14.28 -15.47 9.82
N ASN A 194 15.61 -15.49 9.60
CA ASN A 194 16.40 -16.70 9.83
C ASN A 194 16.38 -17.11 11.30
N THR A 195 16.50 -16.15 12.22
CA THR A 195 16.44 -16.42 13.66
C THR A 195 15.08 -17.01 14.04
N LEU A 196 13.99 -16.47 13.50
CA LEU A 196 12.65 -17.01 13.74
C LEU A 196 12.53 -18.46 13.28
N LEU A 197 13.11 -18.82 12.14
CA LEU A 197 13.05 -20.18 11.62
C LEU A 197 14.00 -21.16 12.30
N GLY A 198 15.07 -20.65 12.92
CA GLY A 198 16.05 -21.45 13.65
C GLY A 198 15.71 -21.67 15.13
N GLU A 199 14.64 -21.04 15.65
CA GLU A 199 14.21 -21.27 17.03
C GLU A 199 13.54 -22.63 17.19
N GLU A 200 13.88 -23.38 18.24
CA GLU A 200 13.28 -24.69 18.57
C GLU A 200 11.74 -24.66 18.67
N ARG A 201 11.18 -23.47 18.94
CA ARG A 201 9.74 -23.23 19.11
C ARG A 201 9.00 -23.00 17.79
N VAL A 202 9.71 -22.99 16.66
CA VAL A 202 9.15 -22.71 15.34
C VAL A 202 9.23 -23.95 14.47
N ILE A 203 8.06 -24.49 14.13
CA ILE A 203 7.94 -25.61 13.19
C ILE A 203 7.59 -25.01 11.84
N ALA A 204 8.54 -25.04 10.91
CA ALA A 204 8.31 -24.66 9.52
C ALA A 204 7.71 -25.85 8.74
N PHE A 205 6.66 -25.60 7.97
CA PHE A 205 6.11 -26.59 7.05
C PHE A 205 6.72 -26.36 5.68
N ASP A 206 7.54 -27.30 5.20
CA ASP A 206 7.96 -27.32 3.80
C ASP A 206 7.10 -28.37 3.09
N GLN A 207 5.96 -27.96 2.52
CA GLN A 207 5.16 -28.85 1.67
C GLN A 207 5.78 -28.84 0.26
N PRO A 208 6.37 -29.96 -0.21
CA PRO A 208 6.91 -30.04 -1.56
C PRO A 208 5.73 -30.21 -2.52
N GLY A 209 5.37 -29.17 -3.30
CA GLY A 209 4.30 -29.33 -4.30
C GLY A 209 3.70 -28.07 -4.95
N THR A 210 3.85 -26.87 -4.40
CA THR A 210 3.30 -25.65 -5.04
C THR A 210 4.40 -24.87 -5.76
N THR A 211 4.60 -25.16 -7.03
CA THR A 211 5.64 -24.57 -7.91
C THR A 211 5.41 -23.07 -8.26
N ARG A 212 4.72 -22.31 -7.40
CA ARG A 212 4.56 -20.84 -7.51
C ARG A 212 4.94 -20.04 -6.26
N ASP A 213 5.03 -20.65 -5.07
CA ASP A 213 5.03 -19.90 -3.79
C ASP A 213 6.40 -19.80 -3.12
N SER A 214 7.40 -19.24 -3.81
CA SER A 214 8.68 -18.85 -3.18
C SER A 214 8.58 -17.66 -2.20
N ILE A 215 7.35 -17.19 -1.92
CA ILE A 215 7.05 -15.89 -1.32
C ILE A 215 6.41 -16.03 0.06
N TYR A 216 5.79 -17.18 0.35
CA TYR A 216 5.10 -17.46 1.61
C TYR A 216 5.84 -18.56 2.37
N LEU A 217 5.93 -18.39 3.69
CA LEU A 217 6.52 -19.38 4.57
C LEU A 217 5.65 -19.58 5.80
N ASP A 218 5.07 -20.76 5.90
CA ASP A 218 4.20 -21.14 7.01
C ASP A 218 5.01 -21.68 8.18
N PHE A 219 4.69 -21.20 9.37
CA PHE A 219 5.32 -21.63 10.60
C PHE A 219 4.35 -21.60 11.79
N VAL A 220 4.60 -22.46 12.77
CA VAL A 220 3.84 -22.47 14.02
C VAL A 220 4.70 -21.93 15.14
N ARG A 221 4.17 -20.97 15.92
CA ARG A 221 4.80 -20.49 17.15
C ARG A 221 3.77 -20.47 18.28
N GLU A 222 4.12 -21.05 19.43
CA GLU A 222 3.21 -21.17 20.59
C GLU A 222 1.86 -21.82 20.21
N GLY A 223 1.89 -22.84 19.35
CA GLY A 223 0.68 -23.54 18.88
C GLY A 223 -0.22 -22.73 17.94
N ARG A 224 0.23 -21.57 17.42
CA ARG A 224 -0.54 -20.73 16.49
C ARG A 224 0.11 -20.68 15.11
N PRO A 225 -0.67 -20.79 14.02
CA PRO A 225 -0.15 -20.73 12.66
C PRO A 225 0.07 -19.28 12.20
N TYR A 226 1.23 -19.03 11.61
CA TYR A 226 1.63 -17.78 10.98
C TYR A 226 2.13 -18.05 9.56
N THR A 227 1.98 -17.06 8.69
CA THR A 227 2.57 -17.07 7.36
C THR A 227 3.43 -15.84 7.20
N LEU A 228 4.72 -16.01 6.97
CA LEU A 228 5.61 -14.91 6.66
C LEU A 228 5.56 -14.62 5.15
N ILE A 229 5.32 -13.35 4.79
CA ILE A 229 5.33 -12.86 3.42
C ILE A 229 6.70 -12.26 3.10
N ASP A 230 7.19 -12.56 1.90
CA ASP A 230 8.41 -12.02 1.29
C ASP A 230 9.71 -12.67 1.80
N THR A 231 9.79 -13.99 1.68
CA THR A 231 10.99 -14.79 2.00
C THR A 231 11.99 -14.91 0.83
N ALA A 232 11.87 -14.09 -0.22
CA ALA A 232 12.73 -14.19 -1.40
C ALA A 232 14.23 -14.08 -1.06
N GLY A 233 14.58 -13.34 0.01
CA GLY A 233 15.96 -13.22 0.52
C GLY A 233 16.41 -14.35 1.46
N VAL A 234 15.53 -15.26 1.87
CA VAL A 234 15.84 -16.31 2.87
C VAL A 234 16.09 -17.66 2.20
N ARG A 235 15.35 -17.98 1.12
CA ARG A 235 15.55 -19.25 0.36
C ARG A 235 16.77 -19.25 -0.57
N ARG A 236 17.32 -18.10 -0.96
CA ARG A 236 18.42 -18.00 -1.96
C ARG A 236 19.83 -17.91 -1.35
N LYS A 237 20.16 -18.68 -0.33
CA LYS A 237 21.52 -18.74 0.26
C LYS A 237 22.54 -19.57 -0.54
N GLY A 238 22.43 -19.59 -1.86
CA GLY A 238 23.40 -20.28 -2.72
C GLY A 238 23.54 -19.59 -4.06
N ARG A 239 24.54 -18.70 -4.18
CA ARG A 239 24.99 -18.07 -5.44
C ARG A 239 23.97 -17.19 -6.16
N VAL A 240 23.79 -15.95 -5.71
CA VAL A 240 23.45 -14.85 -6.62
C VAL A 240 24.26 -13.63 -6.21
N THR A 241 24.94 -13.02 -7.18
CA THR A 241 25.71 -11.79 -7.06
C THR A 241 24.88 -10.64 -6.49
N GLU A 242 25.46 -9.84 -5.60
CA GLU A 242 24.90 -8.68 -4.88
C GLU A 242 24.21 -7.61 -5.77
N ALA A 243 24.30 -7.72 -7.11
CA ALA A 243 23.81 -6.73 -8.05
C ALA A 243 22.27 -6.67 -8.20
N ILE A 244 21.51 -7.64 -7.68
CA ILE A 244 20.05 -7.77 -7.87
C ILE A 244 19.29 -7.88 -6.52
N GLU A 245 19.86 -7.42 -5.41
CA GLU A 245 19.17 -7.30 -4.11
C GLU A 245 18.64 -5.87 -3.83
N LYS A 246 18.43 -5.06 -4.87
CA LYS A 246 17.57 -3.88 -4.73
C LYS A 246 16.13 -4.39 -4.61
N PHE A 247 15.67 -4.55 -3.36
CA PHE A 247 14.28 -4.82 -3.00
C PHE A 247 13.35 -4.10 -3.99
N SER A 248 12.59 -4.87 -4.76
CA SER A 248 11.51 -4.31 -5.57
C SER A 248 10.54 -3.65 -4.60
N VAL A 249 10.43 -2.33 -4.71
CA VAL A 249 9.46 -1.53 -3.95
C VAL A 249 8.07 -2.10 -4.14
N ILE A 250 7.74 -2.49 -5.37
CA ILE A 250 6.47 -3.10 -5.74
C ILE A 250 6.20 -4.34 -4.88
N LYS A 251 7.18 -5.24 -4.73
CA LYS A 251 7.04 -6.42 -3.86
C LYS A 251 6.83 -6.05 -2.40
N THR A 252 7.54 -5.04 -1.89
CA THR A 252 7.34 -4.57 -0.52
C THR A 252 5.92 -4.04 -0.32
N LEU A 253 5.41 -3.25 -1.28
CA LEU A 253 4.03 -2.72 -1.23
C LEU A 253 2.99 -3.85 -1.35
N GLN A 254 3.21 -4.84 -2.23
CA GLN A 254 2.36 -6.04 -2.34
C GLN A 254 2.36 -6.86 -1.04
N ALA A 255 3.53 -6.99 -0.38
CA ALA A 255 3.63 -7.70 0.89
C ALA A 255 2.85 -6.98 2.00
N ILE A 256 2.91 -5.65 2.05
CA ILE A 256 2.09 -4.84 2.96
C ILE A 256 0.60 -5.05 2.65
N GLU A 257 0.21 -5.03 1.38
CA GLU A 257 -1.20 -5.22 0.98
C GLU A 257 -1.73 -6.64 1.19
N ASP A 258 -0.89 -7.67 1.29
CA ASP A 258 -1.33 -9.03 1.60
C ASP A 258 -1.21 -9.38 3.10
N ALA A 259 -0.46 -8.59 3.88
CA ALA A 259 -0.27 -8.82 5.30
C ALA A 259 -1.53 -8.53 6.12
N ASN A 260 -1.65 -9.20 7.27
CA ASN A 260 -2.55 -8.77 8.34
C ASN A 260 -1.81 -7.86 9.32
N VAL A 261 -0.59 -8.24 9.68
CA VAL A 261 0.31 -7.46 10.55
C VAL A 261 1.62 -7.19 9.82
N VAL A 262 2.07 -5.95 9.87
CA VAL A 262 3.36 -5.53 9.35
C VAL A 262 4.31 -5.27 10.52
N ILE A 263 5.50 -5.85 10.45
CA ILE A 263 6.62 -5.56 11.35
C ILE A 263 7.54 -4.59 10.61
N LEU A 264 7.55 -3.32 11.03
CA LEU A 264 8.48 -2.32 10.52
C LEU A 264 9.79 -2.42 11.31
N MET A 265 10.84 -2.89 10.64
CA MET A 265 12.19 -2.98 11.21
C MET A 265 12.98 -1.70 10.99
N LEU A 266 13.52 -1.16 12.08
CA LEU A 266 14.41 -0.01 12.12
C LEU A 266 15.76 -0.43 12.70
N ASP A 267 16.84 0.27 12.33
CA ASP A 267 18.17 0.06 12.89
C ASP A 267 18.40 1.03 14.05
N ALA A 268 18.63 0.54 15.26
CA ALA A 268 18.86 1.38 16.44
C ALA A 268 20.13 2.23 16.36
N ARG A 269 21.06 1.90 15.46
CA ARG A 269 22.33 2.61 15.26
C ARG A 269 22.22 3.74 14.25
N GLN A 270 21.09 3.84 13.56
CA GLN A 270 20.83 4.84 12.54
C GLN A 270 19.62 5.68 12.94
N ASP A 271 19.56 6.89 12.41
CA ASP A 271 18.36 7.70 12.49
C ASP A 271 17.21 7.09 11.68
N VAL A 272 15.98 7.35 12.13
CA VAL A 272 14.77 7.16 11.32
C VAL A 272 14.91 8.06 10.09
N SER A 273 14.97 7.43 8.93
CA SER A 273 15.05 8.12 7.66
C SER A 273 13.66 8.44 7.13
N ASP A 274 13.58 9.35 6.15
CA ASP A 274 12.33 9.63 5.44
C ASP A 274 11.75 8.35 4.82
N GLN A 275 12.58 7.41 4.36
CA GLN A 275 12.13 6.13 3.79
C GLN A 275 11.40 5.27 4.81
N ASP A 276 11.84 5.28 6.07
CA ASP A 276 11.17 4.55 7.15
C ASP A 276 9.80 5.18 7.44
N ALA A 277 9.71 6.51 7.41
CA ALA A 277 8.46 7.24 7.59
C ALA A 277 7.47 7.01 6.42
N HIS A 278 7.96 6.99 5.18
CA HIS A 278 7.13 6.70 3.99
C HIS A 278 6.59 5.26 4.00
N LEU A 279 7.43 4.27 4.36
CA LEU A 279 6.97 2.89 4.52
C LEU A 279 5.89 2.79 5.61
N ALA A 280 6.10 3.44 6.75
CA ALA A 280 5.11 3.48 7.82
C ALA A 280 3.79 4.14 7.37
N GLY A 281 3.89 5.27 6.64
CA GLY A 281 2.77 5.96 6.01
C GLY A 281 1.96 5.05 5.10
N TYR A 282 2.63 4.30 4.23
CA TYR A 282 1.95 3.35 3.35
C TYR A 282 1.25 2.21 4.11
N VAL A 283 1.83 1.69 5.20
CA VAL A 283 1.18 0.68 6.05
C VAL A 283 -0.14 1.21 6.65
N LEU A 284 -0.15 2.46 7.11
CA LEU A 284 -1.34 3.14 7.62
C LEU A 284 -2.43 3.27 6.54
N GLU A 285 -2.03 3.64 5.33
CA GLU A 285 -2.93 3.78 4.17
C GLU A 285 -3.45 2.45 3.64
N ALA A 286 -2.66 1.39 3.73
CA ALA A 286 -3.11 0.02 3.49
C ALA A 286 -4.06 -0.46 4.60
N GLY A 287 -3.99 0.16 5.78
CA GLY A 287 -4.86 -0.14 6.93
C GLY A 287 -4.43 -1.38 7.69
N ARG A 288 -3.15 -1.74 7.61
CA ARG A 288 -2.65 -2.94 8.27
C ARG A 288 -2.28 -2.66 9.71
N ALA A 289 -2.37 -3.69 10.54
CA ALA A 289 -1.79 -3.63 11.87
C ALA A 289 -0.28 -3.44 11.78
N LEU A 290 0.30 -2.67 12.70
CA LEU A 290 1.70 -2.28 12.68
C LEU A 290 2.35 -2.49 14.04
N VAL A 291 3.51 -3.13 14.02
CA VAL A 291 4.42 -3.27 15.16
C VAL A 291 5.80 -2.79 14.72
N VAL A 292 6.48 -2.00 15.55
CA VAL A 292 7.81 -1.47 15.23
C VAL A 292 8.86 -2.26 15.98
N ALA A 293 9.86 -2.76 15.25
CA ALA A 293 10.99 -3.51 15.78
C ALA A 293 12.28 -2.70 15.57
N ILE A 294 12.82 -2.14 16.65
CA ILE A 294 14.08 -1.40 16.66
C ILE A 294 15.20 -2.41 16.92
N ASN A 295 15.88 -2.82 15.86
CA ASN A 295 16.86 -3.90 15.84
C ASN A 295 18.29 -3.42 16.11
N LYS A 296 19.22 -4.36 16.34
CA LYS A 296 20.64 -4.12 16.66
C LYS A 296 20.86 -3.37 18.00
N TRP A 297 19.91 -3.53 18.92
CA TRP A 297 19.92 -2.91 20.23
C TRP A 297 21.09 -3.39 21.12
N ASP A 298 21.57 -4.61 20.89
CA ASP A 298 22.71 -5.23 21.56
C ASP A 298 23.98 -4.37 21.50
N GLY A 299 24.24 -3.74 20.36
CA GLY A 299 25.48 -3.00 20.11
C GLY A 299 25.50 -1.56 20.59
N LEU A 300 24.47 -1.11 21.32
CA LEU A 300 24.40 0.28 21.80
C LEU A 300 24.97 0.45 23.22
N PRO A 301 25.91 1.39 23.42
CA PRO A 301 26.38 1.82 24.74
C PRO A 301 25.23 2.29 25.64
N ALA A 302 25.31 2.01 26.94
CA ALA A 302 24.23 2.28 27.90
C ALA A 302 23.85 3.77 27.98
N ASP A 303 24.84 4.66 27.86
CA ASP A 303 24.70 6.12 27.83
C ASP A 303 23.91 6.61 26.61
N LYS A 304 24.01 5.92 25.47
CA LYS A 304 23.30 6.30 24.24
C LYS A 304 21.87 5.76 24.14
N ARG A 305 21.52 4.72 24.91
CA ARG A 305 20.21 4.06 24.83
C ARG A 305 19.06 5.00 25.15
N GLU A 306 19.19 5.83 26.17
CA GLU A 306 18.12 6.76 26.57
C GLU A 306 17.92 7.90 25.55
N MET A 307 19.00 8.38 24.94
CA MET A 307 18.92 9.36 23.85
C MET A 307 18.20 8.77 22.63
N VAL A 308 18.61 7.57 22.21
CA VAL A 308 18.01 6.86 21.07
C VAL A 308 16.52 6.59 21.31
N LYS A 309 16.12 6.16 22.51
CA LYS A 309 14.69 5.97 22.87
C LYS A 309 13.88 7.25 22.65
N ARG A 310 14.36 8.38 23.19
CA ARG A 310 13.68 9.68 23.05
C ARG A 310 13.59 10.14 21.60
N ASP A 311 14.63 9.88 20.81
CA ASP A 311 14.63 10.22 19.39
C ASP A 311 13.61 9.41 18.59
N PHE A 312 13.52 8.09 18.83
CA PHE A 312 12.50 7.25 18.20
C PHE A 312 11.08 7.65 18.65
N GLU A 313 10.86 7.91 19.95
CA GLU A 313 9.55 8.36 20.45
C GLU A 313 9.10 9.67 19.79
N ARG A 314 10.01 10.63 19.62
CA ARG A 314 9.72 11.89 18.95
C ARG A 314 9.45 11.70 17.45
N LYS A 315 10.29 10.96 16.73
CA LYS A 315 10.19 10.79 15.27
C LYS A 315 9.02 9.88 14.87
N LEU A 316 8.69 8.88 15.68
CA LEU A 316 7.60 7.94 15.44
C LEU A 316 6.31 8.35 16.17
N GLY A 317 6.19 9.59 16.66
CA GLY A 317 5.02 10.05 17.40
C GLY A 317 3.70 9.94 16.62
N PHE A 318 3.75 9.93 15.29
CA PHE A 318 2.58 9.69 14.43
C PHE A 318 2.11 8.22 14.42
N LEU A 319 2.91 7.30 14.95
CA LEU A 319 2.62 5.87 15.14
C LEU A 319 2.26 5.55 16.59
N ASP A 320 1.56 6.45 17.28
CA ASP A 320 1.21 6.32 18.70
C ASP A 320 0.45 5.03 19.07
N PHE A 321 -0.27 4.45 18.11
CA PHE A 321 -0.99 3.19 18.27
C PHE A 321 -0.08 1.95 18.14
N ALA A 322 1.08 2.06 17.50
CA ALA A 322 1.99 0.95 17.27
C ALA A 322 2.87 0.71 18.51
N ARG A 323 3.06 -0.56 18.89
CA ARG A 323 3.99 -0.91 19.97
C ARG A 323 5.42 -0.99 19.43
N HIS A 324 6.36 -0.35 20.13
CA HIS A 324 7.78 -0.37 19.80
C HIS A 324 8.51 -1.42 20.64
N HIS A 325 9.35 -2.23 19.99
CA HIS A 325 10.16 -3.27 20.64
C HIS A 325 11.62 -3.06 20.31
N PHE A 326 12.47 -3.06 21.34
CA PHE A 326 13.92 -3.08 21.17
C PHE A 326 14.38 -4.53 21.11
N ILE A 327 14.95 -4.94 19.99
CA ILE A 327 15.31 -6.33 19.73
C ILE A 327 16.77 -6.46 19.28
N SER A 328 17.29 -7.66 19.43
CA SER A 328 18.46 -8.13 18.69
C SER A 328 18.08 -9.38 17.93
N ALA A 329 17.89 -9.23 16.62
CA ALA A 329 17.60 -10.36 15.74
C ALA A 329 18.73 -11.40 15.77
N ARG A 330 19.99 -10.97 15.92
CA ARG A 330 21.15 -11.87 15.96
C ARG A 330 21.19 -12.70 17.24
N GLU A 331 20.96 -12.07 18.38
CA GLU A 331 21.02 -12.71 19.71
C GLU A 331 19.66 -13.27 20.15
N ALA A 332 18.68 -13.31 19.26
CA ALA A 332 17.29 -13.71 19.54
C ALA A 332 16.63 -12.99 20.74
N THR A 333 17.12 -11.81 21.11
CA THR A 333 16.62 -11.06 22.27
C THR A 333 15.41 -10.19 21.89
N GLY A 334 14.34 -10.25 22.69
CA GLY A 334 13.15 -9.39 22.54
C GLY A 334 12.12 -9.87 21.50
N ILE A 335 12.36 -11.01 20.85
CA ILE A 335 11.47 -11.58 19.83
C ILE A 335 10.13 -12.04 20.43
N ASP A 336 10.13 -12.64 21.63
CA ASP A 336 8.90 -13.08 22.30
C ASP A 336 7.93 -11.90 22.56
N ALA A 337 8.45 -10.77 23.05
CA ALA A 337 7.65 -9.56 23.30
C ALA A 337 7.10 -8.95 21.99
N LEU A 338 7.90 -9.00 20.92
CA LEU A 338 7.49 -8.58 19.59
C LEU A 338 6.28 -9.40 19.11
N PHE A 339 6.36 -10.73 19.18
CA PHE A 339 5.27 -11.62 18.76
C PHE A 339 4.03 -11.52 19.65
N ALA A 340 4.20 -11.30 20.95
CA ALA A 340 3.07 -10.99 21.83
C ALA A 340 2.32 -9.73 21.37
N SER A 341 3.03 -8.73 20.86
CA SER A 341 2.42 -7.51 20.31
C SER A 341 1.82 -7.72 18.93
N VAL A 342 2.42 -8.54 18.07
CA VAL A 342 1.82 -8.97 16.79
C VAL A 342 0.45 -9.61 17.03
N ARG A 343 0.34 -10.52 18.02
CA ARG A 343 -0.94 -11.13 18.40
C ARG A 343 -1.98 -10.11 18.87
N LYS A 344 -1.58 -9.18 19.73
CA LYS A 344 -2.47 -8.11 20.22
C LYS A 344 -2.94 -7.23 19.07
N ALA A 345 -2.03 -6.85 18.18
CA ALA A 345 -2.32 -6.01 17.01
C ALA A 345 -3.29 -6.70 16.06
N GLN A 346 -3.09 -8.00 15.79
CA GLN A 346 -4.01 -8.80 14.97
C GLN A 346 -5.40 -8.91 15.62
N ALA A 347 -5.45 -9.20 16.92
CA ALA A 347 -6.71 -9.31 17.66
C ALA A 347 -7.48 -7.98 17.70
N ALA A 348 -6.76 -6.85 17.85
CA ALA A 348 -7.36 -5.52 17.80
C ALA A 348 -7.88 -5.17 16.39
N ALA A 349 -7.12 -5.51 15.33
CA ALA A 349 -7.52 -5.26 13.94
C ALA A 349 -8.79 -6.05 13.55
N MET A 350 -8.95 -7.24 14.13
CA MET A 350 -10.09 -8.14 13.94
C MET A 350 -11.11 -8.05 15.09
N ALA A 351 -11.09 -7.00 15.90
CA ALA A 351 -12.03 -6.87 17.01
C ALA A 351 -13.45 -6.60 16.49
N LYS A 352 -14.43 -7.33 17.03
CA LYS A 352 -15.86 -7.02 16.85
C LYS A 352 -16.21 -5.84 17.74
N LEU A 353 -16.79 -4.78 17.17
CA LEU A 353 -17.15 -3.55 17.84
C LEU A 353 -18.69 -3.42 17.88
N PRO A 354 -19.36 -3.77 19.00
CA PRO A 354 -20.81 -3.76 19.06
C PRO A 354 -21.41 -2.37 18.83
N THR A 355 -22.40 -2.27 17.94
CA THR A 355 -23.10 -1.01 17.59
C THR A 355 -23.61 -0.22 18.81
N PRO A 356 -24.22 -0.83 19.85
CA PRO A 356 -24.66 -0.09 21.03
C PRO A 356 -23.50 0.58 21.78
N ARG A 357 -22.36 -0.13 21.90
CA ARG A 357 -21.16 0.39 22.54
C ARG A 357 -20.52 1.49 21.70
N LEU A 358 -20.45 1.32 20.37
CA LEU A 358 -19.94 2.35 19.46
C LEU A 358 -20.76 3.64 19.55
N THR A 359 -22.09 3.53 19.55
CA THR A 359 -22.98 4.70 19.63
C THR A 359 -22.89 5.39 20.98
N ARG A 360 -22.72 4.64 22.08
CA ARG A 360 -22.47 5.23 23.41
C ARG A 360 -21.14 5.98 23.46
N VAL A 361 -20.05 5.37 22.97
CA VAL A 361 -18.72 6.00 22.91
C VAL A 361 -18.75 7.26 22.04
N LEU A 362 -19.51 7.23 20.93
CA LEU A 362 -19.74 8.42 20.10
C LEU A 362 -20.38 9.57 20.88
N ALA A 363 -21.44 9.27 21.65
CA ALA A 363 -22.12 10.28 22.46
C ALA A 363 -21.19 10.86 23.54
N GLU A 364 -20.38 10.01 24.18
CA GLU A 364 -19.35 10.44 25.16
C GLU A 364 -18.30 11.36 24.51
N ALA A 365 -17.82 11.02 23.30
CA ALA A 365 -16.88 11.84 22.55
C ALA A 365 -17.47 13.22 22.20
N VAL A 366 -18.70 13.25 21.68
CA VAL A 366 -19.39 14.50 21.32
C VAL A 366 -19.69 15.37 22.55
N ALA A 367 -20.03 14.75 23.68
CA ALA A 367 -20.24 15.45 24.94
C ALA A 367 -18.94 16.09 25.47
N ARG A 368 -17.80 15.38 25.34
CA ARG A 368 -16.49 15.90 25.73
C ARG A 368 -16.01 17.02 24.80
N GLN A 369 -16.20 16.86 23.50
CA GLN A 369 -15.84 17.86 22.51
C GLN A 369 -16.86 17.84 21.37
N ALA A 370 -17.69 18.87 21.29
CA ALA A 370 -18.67 18.99 20.22
C ALA A 370 -17.98 19.27 18.87
N PRO A 371 -18.56 18.80 17.74
CA PRO A 371 -18.04 19.14 16.43
C PRO A 371 -18.13 20.66 16.19
N PRO A 372 -17.10 21.26 15.59
CA PRO A 372 -17.10 22.68 15.25
C PRO A 372 -18.25 23.00 14.30
N ARG A 373 -18.74 24.25 14.33
CA ARG A 373 -19.75 24.72 13.37
C ARG A 373 -19.06 25.01 12.04
N ALA A 374 -19.74 24.69 10.93
CA ALA A 374 -19.36 25.13 9.59
C ALA A 374 -20.40 26.13 9.12
N GLY A 375 -20.08 27.43 9.21
CA GLY A 375 -21.04 28.50 8.99
C GLY A 375 -22.27 28.38 9.92
N PRO A 376 -23.51 28.36 9.40
CA PRO A 376 -24.71 28.28 10.23
C PRO A 376 -24.98 26.87 10.78
N VAL A 377 -24.43 25.83 10.16
CA VAL A 377 -24.77 24.43 10.46
C VAL A 377 -23.74 23.82 11.42
N ARG A 378 -24.23 23.07 12.41
CA ARG A 378 -23.39 22.18 13.23
C ARG A 378 -23.63 20.74 12.79
N PRO A 379 -22.58 19.98 12.40
CA PRO A 379 -22.71 18.56 12.13
C PRO A 379 -23.33 17.81 13.31
N LYS A 380 -24.29 16.93 13.05
CA LYS A 380 -24.96 16.12 14.08
C LYS A 380 -24.67 14.65 13.85
N LEU A 381 -23.81 14.09 14.70
CA LEU A 381 -23.47 12.67 14.72
C LEU A 381 -24.53 11.92 15.54
N ARG A 382 -25.25 10.97 14.93
CA ARG A 382 -26.44 10.32 15.54
C ARG A 382 -26.15 8.91 16.01
N TYR A 383 -25.56 8.07 15.17
CA TYR A 383 -25.27 6.67 15.50
C TYR A 383 -24.00 6.19 14.80
N ALA A 384 -23.38 5.15 15.35
CA ALA A 384 -22.19 4.52 14.79
C ALA A 384 -22.31 3.00 14.75
N HIS A 385 -21.87 2.38 13.67
CA HIS A 385 -21.76 0.93 13.52
C HIS A 385 -20.42 0.53 12.92
N GLN A 386 -20.04 -0.74 13.05
CA GLN A 386 -18.83 -1.28 12.43
C GLN A 386 -19.09 -1.55 10.94
N GLY A 387 -18.33 -0.93 10.04
CA GLY A 387 -18.44 -1.11 8.59
C GLY A 387 -17.37 -2.03 7.99
N GLY A 388 -16.38 -2.44 8.77
CA GLY A 388 -15.28 -3.28 8.30
C GLY A 388 -14.34 -3.72 9.42
N MET A 389 -13.53 -4.72 9.11
CA MET A 389 -12.49 -5.29 9.98
C MET A 389 -11.18 -5.35 9.19
N ASN A 390 -10.05 -5.24 9.89
CA ASN A 390 -8.70 -5.24 9.31
C ASN A 390 -8.48 -4.22 8.17
N PRO A 391 -8.55 -2.90 8.46
CA PRO A 391 -8.65 -2.29 9.79
C PRO A 391 -10.10 -2.15 10.28
N PRO A 392 -10.33 -1.94 11.59
CA PRO A 392 -11.64 -1.57 12.10
C PRO A 392 -12.13 -0.24 11.47
N ILE A 393 -13.28 -0.30 10.80
CA ILE A 393 -13.93 0.88 10.22
C ILE A 393 -15.18 1.19 11.05
N VAL A 394 -15.23 2.39 11.63
CA VAL A 394 -16.42 2.90 12.31
C VAL A 394 -17.17 3.83 11.35
N VAL A 395 -18.38 3.44 10.99
CA VAL A 395 -19.24 4.22 10.10
C VAL A 395 -20.20 5.04 10.97
N ILE A 396 -20.07 6.37 10.90
CA ILE A 396 -20.88 7.31 11.65
C ILE A 396 -21.92 7.94 10.73
N HIS A 397 -23.17 7.92 11.19
CA HIS A 397 -24.30 8.48 10.48
C HIS A 397 -24.86 9.70 11.18
N GLY A 398 -25.44 10.60 10.40
CA GLY A 398 -25.84 11.90 10.89
C GLY A 398 -26.17 12.89 9.79
N ASN A 399 -26.21 14.16 10.19
CA ASN A 399 -26.55 15.29 9.32
C ASN A 399 -25.35 16.21 9.17
N ALA A 400 -25.19 16.78 7.96
CA ALA A 400 -24.12 17.73 7.62
C ALA A 400 -22.71 17.20 7.95
N LEU A 401 -22.48 15.91 7.69
CA LEU A 401 -21.22 15.25 8.04
C LEU A 401 -20.08 15.60 7.08
N GLU A 402 -20.41 16.04 5.87
CA GLU A 402 -19.50 16.63 4.89
C GLU A 402 -18.76 17.86 5.43
N ASN A 403 -19.32 18.50 6.46
CA ASN A 403 -18.75 19.68 7.11
C ASN A 403 -17.90 19.35 8.35
N VAL A 404 -17.65 18.07 8.65
CA VAL A 404 -16.79 17.67 9.77
C VAL A 404 -15.32 17.83 9.35
N PRO A 405 -14.53 18.69 10.02
CA PRO A 405 -13.11 18.85 9.68
C PRO A 405 -12.29 17.59 10.01
N ASP A 406 -11.20 17.36 9.28
CA ASP A 406 -10.34 16.19 9.50
C ASP A 406 -9.67 16.17 10.88
N ALA A 407 -9.43 17.33 11.48
CA ALA A 407 -8.95 17.40 12.86
C ALA A 407 -9.95 16.75 13.84
N TYR A 408 -11.26 16.93 13.61
CA TYR A 408 -12.30 16.32 14.42
C TYR A 408 -12.45 14.81 14.11
N ARG A 409 -12.25 14.41 12.85
CA ARG A 409 -12.16 12.99 12.48
C ARG A 409 -11.04 12.28 13.25
N ARG A 410 -9.82 12.84 13.25
CA ARG A 410 -8.66 12.30 13.98
C ARG A 410 -8.90 12.24 15.49
N TYR A 411 -9.58 13.26 16.05
CA TYR A 411 -10.00 13.24 17.46
C TYR A 411 -10.90 12.04 17.76
N LEU A 412 -11.94 11.81 16.95
CA LEU A 412 -12.82 10.66 17.11
C LEU A 412 -12.06 9.35 16.95
N GLU A 413 -11.18 9.22 15.95
CA GLU A 413 -10.37 8.01 15.72
C GLU A 413 -9.57 7.64 16.97
N ARG A 414 -8.88 8.62 17.57
CA ARG A 414 -8.15 8.43 18.82
C ARG A 414 -9.08 8.06 19.98
N PHE A 415 -10.22 8.73 20.11
CA PHE A 415 -11.18 8.48 21.20
C PHE A 415 -11.75 7.05 21.14
N PHE A 416 -12.15 6.59 19.95
CA PHE A 416 -12.61 5.21 19.74
C PHE A 416 -11.49 4.20 20.02
N ARG A 417 -10.28 4.47 19.54
CA ARG A 417 -9.13 3.59 19.75
C ARG A 417 -8.82 3.39 21.24
N GLU A 418 -8.83 4.48 22.03
CA GLU A 418 -8.64 4.45 23.48
C GLU A 418 -9.80 3.69 24.18
N ALA A 419 -11.05 4.00 23.84
CA ALA A 419 -12.24 3.40 24.47
C ALA A 419 -12.36 1.87 24.22
N PHE A 420 -11.85 1.39 23.10
CA PHE A 420 -11.84 -0.02 22.73
C PHE A 420 -10.49 -0.71 22.96
N LYS A 421 -9.48 0.00 23.48
CA LYS A 421 -8.11 -0.51 23.73
C LYS A 421 -7.51 -1.17 22.49
N LEU A 422 -7.71 -0.55 21.33
CA LEU A 422 -7.22 -1.05 20.05
C LEU A 422 -5.73 -0.69 19.90
N GLU A 423 -4.87 -1.60 20.35
CA GLU A 423 -3.41 -1.44 20.24
C GLU A 423 -2.91 -2.06 18.93
N GLY A 424 -1.96 -1.42 18.27
CA GLY A 424 -1.26 -1.94 17.09
C GLY A 424 -2.08 -1.91 15.79
N THR A 425 -3.27 -1.32 15.77
CA THR A 425 -4.09 -1.19 14.56
C THR A 425 -4.57 0.25 14.35
N PRO A 426 -4.54 0.77 13.11
CA PRO A 426 -5.23 2.02 12.80
C PRO A 426 -6.74 1.82 12.83
N LEU A 427 -7.49 2.84 13.26
CA LEU A 427 -8.95 2.87 13.19
C LEU A 427 -9.37 3.91 12.15
N ARG A 428 -10.33 3.58 11.28
CA ARG A 428 -10.84 4.51 10.27
C ARG A 428 -12.25 4.94 10.60
N ILE A 429 -12.52 6.23 10.45
CA ILE A 429 -13.88 6.75 10.49
C ILE A 429 -14.39 7.05 9.09
N ALA A 430 -15.54 6.49 8.75
CA ALA A 430 -16.28 6.84 7.55
C ALA A 430 -17.57 7.57 7.95
N PHE A 431 -17.85 8.69 7.29
CA PHE A 431 -19.10 9.41 7.47
C PHE A 431 -20.08 9.01 6.39
N ARG A 432 -21.32 8.71 6.78
CA ARG A 432 -22.44 8.49 5.85
C ARG A 432 -23.55 9.48 6.17
N THR A 433 -23.77 10.40 5.26
CA THR A 433 -24.94 11.28 5.30
C THR A 433 -26.16 10.48 4.88
N GLY A 434 -27.24 10.60 5.65
CA GLY A 434 -28.53 10.11 5.19
C GLY A 434 -28.93 10.90 3.95
N HIS A 435 -29.27 10.21 2.86
CA HIS A 435 -29.92 10.87 1.72
C HIS A 435 -31.21 11.50 2.25
N ASN A 436 -31.41 12.80 2.04
CA ASN A 436 -32.66 13.45 2.43
C ASN A 436 -33.71 13.10 1.37
N PRO A 437 -34.68 12.20 1.63
CA PRO A 437 -35.67 11.78 0.63
C PRO A 437 -36.59 12.92 0.18
N TYR A 438 -36.55 14.09 0.85
CA TYR A 438 -37.34 15.28 0.52
C TYR A 438 -36.52 16.38 -0.19
N ALA A 439 -35.23 16.17 -0.45
CA ALA A 439 -34.47 17.09 -1.29
C ALA A 439 -34.93 16.88 -2.74
N LYS A 440 -35.87 17.71 -3.21
CA LYS A 440 -36.14 17.86 -4.64
C LYS A 440 -34.80 18.16 -5.32
N GLY A 441 -34.35 17.27 -6.21
CA GLY A 441 -33.14 17.48 -6.99
C GLY A 441 -33.27 18.72 -7.88
N PRO A 442 -32.14 19.33 -8.29
CA PRO A 442 -32.14 20.28 -9.40
C PRO A 442 -32.55 19.61 -10.71
#